data_AF-A0A2V9RWI6-F1
#
_entry.id   AF-A0A2V9RWI6-F1
#
_cell.length_a   1.000
_cell.length_b   1.000
_cell.length_c   1.000
_cell.angle_alpha   90.00
_cell.angle_beta   90.00
_cell.angle_gamma   90.00
#
_symmetry.space_group_name_H-M   'P 1'
#
loop_
_entity.id
_entity.type
_entity.pdbx_description
1 polymer ?
#
loop_
_entity_poly.entity_id
_entity_poly.type
_entity_poly.pdbx_seq_one_letter_code
_entity_poly.pdbx_strand_id
1 'polypeptide(L)'
;MEQSAPSGNSNPLPTAELNLVLDNHSFVPYYHQIVDHVRLMVKQNKLKEGQIFCSEGEIARALSISKMPVRQAFQKLRSEGLLVIARGK
;
A
#
# COMPACT_ATOMS: atom_id res chain seq x y z
N MET A 1 7.12 17.22 29.85
CA MET A 1 6.02 17.90 29.12
C MET A 1 6.72 18.97 28.29
N GLU A 2 7.05 18.82 27.02
CA GLU A 2 6.38 18.29 25.84
C GLU A 2 7.52 17.88 24.88
N GLN A 3 7.76 16.58 24.67
CA GLN A 3 8.76 16.15 23.69
C GLN A 3 8.06 16.02 22.34
N SER A 4 8.32 17.03 21.50
CA SER A 4 8.51 16.94 20.06
C SER A 4 7.43 16.20 19.28
N ALA A 5 6.57 16.99 18.64
CA ALA A 5 5.79 16.57 17.48
C ALA A 5 6.66 15.74 16.51
N PRO A 6 6.22 14.57 16.04
CA PRO A 6 6.98 13.84 15.04
C PRO A 6 6.90 14.63 13.73
N SER A 7 8.06 15.07 13.26
CA SER A 7 8.28 15.56 11.90
C SER A 7 7.51 14.68 10.92
N GLY A 8 6.60 15.31 10.16
CA GLY A 8 5.96 14.68 9.02
C GLY A 8 7.02 14.40 7.96
N ASN A 9 7.61 13.21 8.01
CA ASN A 9 8.51 12.74 6.96
C ASN A 9 7.66 12.54 5.70
N SER A 10 7.69 13.52 4.80
CA SER A 10 7.11 13.47 3.45
C SER A 10 7.94 12.60 2.49
N ASN A 11 8.65 11.59 3.01
CA ASN A 11 9.40 10.66 2.18
C ASN A 11 8.46 9.52 1.76
N PRO A 12 8.28 9.25 0.45
CA PRO A 12 7.54 8.09 0.00
C PRO A 12 8.19 6.84 0.58
N LEU A 13 7.39 5.93 1.14
CA LEU A 13 7.90 4.63 1.54
C LEU A 13 8.45 3.93 0.29
N PRO A 14 9.75 3.60 0.23
CA PRO A 14 10.24 2.76 -0.85
C PRO A 14 9.49 1.44 -0.80
N THR A 15 9.06 0.93 -1.96
CA THR A 15 8.33 -0.35 -2.08
C THR A 15 9.02 -1.53 -1.38
N ALA A 16 10.33 -1.43 -1.16
CA ALA A 16 11.13 -2.41 -0.43
C ALA A 16 10.68 -2.60 1.04
N GLU A 17 10.14 -1.59 1.71
CA GLU A 17 9.68 -1.71 3.11
C GLU A 17 8.28 -2.32 3.24
N LEU A 18 7.53 -2.42 2.14
CA LEU A 18 6.17 -2.95 2.18
C LEU A 18 6.15 -4.48 2.38
N ASN A 19 7.24 -5.15 2.04
CA ASN A 19 7.44 -6.60 2.18
C ASN A 19 6.22 -7.43 1.71
N LEU A 20 5.58 -6.96 0.63
CA LEU A 20 4.36 -7.54 0.11
C LEU A 20 4.70 -8.82 -0.66
N VAL A 21 4.14 -9.95 -0.24
CA VAL A 21 4.36 -11.25 -0.89
C VAL A 21 3.05 -11.78 -1.44
N LEU A 22 3.06 -12.23 -2.69
CA LEU A 22 1.93 -12.90 -3.32
C LEU A 22 2.17 -14.40 -3.39
N ASP A 23 1.13 -15.17 -3.11
CA ASP A 23 1.07 -16.60 -3.33
C ASP A 23 0.42 -16.89 -4.69
N ASN A 24 1.19 -17.40 -5.64
CA ASN A 24 0.74 -17.76 -6.98
C ASN A 24 0.15 -19.17 -7.08
N HIS A 25 0.24 -19.97 -6.02
CA HIS A 25 -0.40 -21.28 -5.90
C HIS A 25 -1.76 -21.19 -5.17
N SER A 26 -2.04 -20.05 -4.54
CA SER A 26 -3.33 -19.79 -3.90
C SER A 26 -4.48 -19.61 -4.90
N PHE A 27 -5.68 -20.07 -4.51
CA PHE A 27 -6.92 -19.76 -5.22
C PHE A 27 -7.41 -18.32 -4.97
N VAL A 28 -6.73 -17.56 -4.10
CA VAL A 28 -7.07 -16.16 -3.82
C VAL A 28 -6.51 -15.25 -4.91
N PRO A 29 -7.33 -14.43 -5.58
CA PRO A 29 -6.85 -13.51 -6.61
C PRO A 29 -5.83 -12.49 -6.06
N TYR A 30 -4.83 -12.13 -6.87
CA TYR A 30 -3.77 -11.20 -6.45
C TYR A 30 -4.27 -9.87 -5.89
N TYR A 31 -5.30 -9.27 -6.48
CA TYR A 31 -5.83 -8.00 -5.95
C TYR A 31 -6.34 -8.16 -4.52
N HIS A 32 -6.93 -9.31 -4.18
CA HIS A 32 -7.44 -9.61 -2.85
C HIS A 32 -6.28 -9.82 -1.86
N GLN A 33 -5.23 -10.54 -2.28
CA GLN A 33 -4.02 -10.71 -1.47
C GLN A 33 -3.33 -9.37 -1.15
N ILE A 34 -3.25 -8.46 -2.13
CA ILE A 34 -2.72 -7.10 -1.95
C ILE A 34 -3.55 -6.34 -0.91
N VAL A 35 -4.88 -6.36 -1.08
CA VAL A 35 -5.81 -5.68 -0.15
C VAL A 35 -5.64 -6.20 1.29
N ASP A 36 -5.58 -7.51 1.47
CA ASP A 36 -5.46 -8.12 2.79
C ASP A 36 -4.14 -7.80 3.47
N HIS A 37 -3.02 -7.79 2.72
CA HIS A 37 -1.74 -7.34 3.25
C HIS A 37 -1.79 -5.89 3.72
N VAL A 38 -2.32 -4.97 2.88
CA VAL A 38 -2.40 -3.54 3.25
C VAL A 38 -3.26 -3.35 4.50
N ARG A 39 -4.42 -4.03 4.58
CA ARG A 39 -5.26 -4.02 5.78
C ARG A 39 -4.52 -4.51 7.01
N LEU A 40 -3.74 -5.58 6.89
CA LEU A 40 -2.94 -6.10 7.99
C LEU A 40 -1.89 -5.08 8.44
N MET A 41 -1.21 -4.41 7.51
CA MET A 41 -0.21 -3.40 7.83
C MET A 41 -0.82 -2.18 8.54
N VAL A 42 -2.00 -1.72 8.11
CA VAL A 42 -2.76 -0.66 8.80
C VAL A 42 -3.11 -1.11 10.23
N LYS A 43 -3.67 -2.32 10.39
CA LYS A 43 -4.00 -2.89 11.71
C LYS A 43 -2.78 -3.01 12.63
N GLN A 44 -1.61 -3.33 12.07
CA GLN A 44 -0.34 -3.42 12.78
C GLN A 44 0.32 -2.05 13.04
N ASN A 45 -0.32 -0.93 12.67
CA ASN A 45 0.25 0.42 12.75
C ASN A 45 1.60 0.58 12.01
N LYS A 46 1.83 -0.25 10.99
CA LYS A 46 3.02 -0.16 10.12
C LYS A 46 2.88 0.93 9.05
N LEU A 47 1.64 1.28 8.71
CA LEU A 47 1.32 2.40 7.84
C LEU A 47 0.69 3.50 8.68
N LYS A 48 1.22 4.72 8.60
CA LYS A 48 0.66 5.88 9.28
C LYS A 48 -0.34 6.59 8.38
N GLU A 49 -1.34 7.21 8.99
CA GLU A 49 -2.27 8.09 8.28
C GLU A 49 -1.51 9.21 7.57
N GLY A 50 -1.94 9.55 6.35
CA GLY A 50 -1.31 10.58 5.53
C GLY A 50 0.06 10.21 4.96
N GLN A 51 0.59 9.02 5.27
CA GLN A 51 1.84 8.55 4.70
C GLN A 51 1.69 8.28 3.20
N ILE A 52 2.65 8.77 2.42
CA ILE A 52 2.71 8.46 0.99
C ILE A 52 3.09 6.98 0.87
N PHE A 53 2.19 6.24 0.22
CA PHE A 53 2.34 4.82 -0.05
C PHE A 53 3.30 4.60 -1.23
N CYS A 54 2.83 4.02 -2.33
CA CYS A 54 3.56 3.85 -3.57
C CYS A 54 2.58 4.03 -4.74
N SER A 55 3.08 4.27 -5.95
CA SER A 55 2.26 4.24 -7.15
C SER A 55 1.87 2.81 -7.56
N GLU A 56 0.81 2.67 -8.35
CA GLU A 56 0.39 1.39 -8.93
C GLU A 56 1.53 0.72 -9.72
N GLY A 57 2.36 1.52 -10.41
CA GLY A 57 3.48 1.04 -11.21
C GLY A 57 4.62 0.46 -10.36
N GLU A 58 4.92 1.11 -9.24
CA GLU A 58 5.96 0.64 -8.31
C GLU A 58 5.56 -0.68 -7.66
N ILE A 59 4.31 -0.81 -7.20
CA ILE A 59 3.82 -2.07 -6.62
C ILE A 59 3.82 -3.19 -7.67
N ALA A 60 3.36 -2.93 -8.90
CA ALA A 60 3.36 -3.92 -9.96
C ALA A 60 4.79 -4.42 -10.27
N ARG A 61 5.77 -3.52 -10.30
CA ARG A 61 7.18 -3.85 -10.50
C ARG A 61 7.75 -4.64 -9.33
N ALA A 62 7.48 -4.23 -8.09
CA ALA A 62 7.95 -4.91 -6.88
C ALA A 62 7.42 -6.35 -6.79
N LEU A 63 6.16 -6.57 -7.18
CA LEU A 63 5.51 -7.88 -7.17
C LEU A 63 5.76 -8.70 -8.43
N SER A 64 6.41 -8.13 -9.45
CA SER A 64 6.59 -8.76 -10.77
C SER A 64 5.29 -9.24 -11.41
N ILE A 65 4.23 -8.43 -11.32
CA ILE A 65 2.91 -8.71 -11.94
C ILE A 65 2.47 -7.57 -12.87
N SER A 66 1.39 -7.81 -13.63
CA SER A 66 0.75 -6.74 -14.40
C SER A 66 0.10 -5.68 -13.49
N LYS A 67 -0.14 -4.48 -14.03
CA LYS A 67 -0.76 -3.37 -13.27
C LYS A 67 -2.23 -3.59 -12.93
N MET A 68 -2.92 -4.48 -13.65
CA MET A 68 -4.38 -4.62 -13.53
C MET A 68 -4.85 -5.13 -12.16
N PRO A 69 -4.24 -6.16 -11.54
CA PRO A 69 -4.58 -6.55 -10.17
C PRO A 69 -4.24 -5.46 -9.14
N VAL A 70 -3.14 -4.73 -9.33
CA VAL A 70 -2.74 -3.63 -8.44
C VAL A 70 -3.78 -2.50 -8.47
N ARG A 71 -4.19 -2.08 -9.67
CA ARG A 71 -5.24 -1.08 -9.86
C ARG A 71 -6.54 -1.50 -9.18
N GLN A 72 -6.95 -2.76 -9.32
CA GLN A 72 -8.14 -3.30 -8.64
C GLN A 72 -8.00 -3.22 -7.11
N ALA A 73 -6.85 -3.61 -6.57
CA ALA A 73 -6.58 -3.52 -5.13
C ALA A 73 -6.65 -2.08 -4.63
N PHE A 74 -6.06 -1.13 -5.36
CA PHE A 74 -6.05 0.29 -4.98
C PHE A 74 -7.44 0.90 -5.02
N GLN A 75 -8.26 0.57 -6.03
CA GLN A 75 -9.66 1.02 -6.06
C GLN A 75 -10.46 0.44 -4.88
N LYS A 76 -10.21 -0.82 -4.51
CA LYS A 76 -10.85 -1.45 -3.35
C LYS A 76 -10.47 -0.76 -2.04
N LEU A 77 -9.17 -0.55 -1.80
CA LEU A 77 -8.67 0.16 -0.62
C LEU A 77 -9.19 1.60 -0.55
N ARG A 78 -9.29 2.28 -1.69
CA ARG A 78 -9.91 3.61 -1.77
C ARG A 78 -11.39 3.58 -1.39
N SER A 79 -12.15 2.60 -1.90
CA SER A 79 -13.57 2.46 -1.56
C SER A 79 -13.80 2.17 -0.07
N GLU A 80 -12.80 1.63 0.61
CA GLU A 80 -12.80 1.36 2.06
C GLU A 80 -12.28 2.52 2.90
N GLY A 81 -11.86 3.63 2.28
CA GLY A 81 -11.28 4.77 2.97
C GLY A 81 -9.86 4.55 3.47
N LEU A 82 -9.20 3.45 3.08
CA LEU A 82 -7.84 3.09 3.50
C LEU A 82 -6.76 3.72 2.62
N LEU A 83 -7.12 4.27 1.46
CA LEU A 83 -6.19 4.87 0.52
C LEU A 83 -6.81 6.10 -0.15
N VAL A 84 -6.03 7.17 -0.26
CA VAL A 84 -6.37 8.35 -1.06
C VAL A 84 -5.48 8.38 -2.29
N ILE A 85 -6.09 8.39 -3.48
CA ILE A 85 -5.36 8.52 -4.74
C ILE A 85 -5.19 10.01 -5.04
N ALA A 86 -3.99 10.54 -4.83
CA ALA A 86 -3.62 11.87 -5.30
C ALA A 86 -3.14 11.77 -6.76
N ARG A 87 -3.66 12.62 -7.64
CA ARG A 87 -3.02 12.82 -8.95
C ARG A 87 -1.71 13.56 -8.70
N GLY A 88 -0.60 13.00 -9.17
CA GLY A 88 0.66 13.73 -9.22
C GLY A 88 0.48 15.03 -10.00
N LYS A 89 1.16 16.10 -9.57
CA LYS A 89 1.33 17.30 -10.40
C LYS A 89 2.15 16.96 -11.64
#